data_AF-A0A5S4YKW0-F1
#
_entry.id   AF-A0A5S4YKW0-F1
#
_cell.length_a   1.000
_cell.length_b   1.000
_cell.length_c   1.000
_cell.angle_alpha   90.00
_cell.angle_beta   90.00
_cell.angle_gamma   90.00
#
_symmetry.space_group_name_H-M   'P 1'
#
loop_
_entity.id
_entity.type
_entity.pdbx_description
1 polymer ?
#
loop_
_entity_poly.entity_id
_entity_poly.type
_entity_poly.pdbx_seq_one_letter_code
_entity_poly.pdbx_strand_id
1 'polypeptide(L)'
;MGRNNYHTSVGDCGLLSATSKAIARLQRASQTFSERQAGCVTSPGIERSAFHPLEVPQLIEESFDQILATAAAISDPFEQAFFVMVQLPYLQPFDDVNKRVSRLAANIPLIKRNLAPLSFADVPRQIYTEAVLGVYELKKIDLLKDVFIWAYGRSAARYAAVRQSLGEPDPFRLRYREQFRELIAELVRARVGWSDVAARIAAWSEKEIVPDDREHFAEIVEAELIGLHEGNFARYRIRPSEFAWRQVWEAR
;
A
#
# COMPACT_ATOMS: atom_id res chain seq x y z
N MET A 1 -9.43 35.33 -35.17
CA MET A 1 -8.43 35.82 -34.20
C MET A 1 -8.88 35.40 -32.81
N GLY A 2 -7.97 34.81 -32.02
CA GLY A 2 -8.20 34.47 -30.62
C GLY A 2 -8.41 32.97 -30.32
N ARG A 3 -7.36 32.14 -30.49
CA ARG A 3 -7.25 30.86 -29.77
C ARG A 3 -6.74 31.16 -28.37
N ASN A 4 -7.34 30.59 -27.32
CA ASN A 4 -6.68 30.48 -26.02
C ASN A 4 -6.71 29.02 -25.56
N ASN A 5 -5.52 28.42 -25.62
CA ASN A 5 -5.18 27.12 -25.09
C ASN A 5 -4.99 27.23 -23.58
N TYR A 6 -5.69 26.39 -22.81
CA TYR A 6 -5.26 26.01 -21.45
C TYR A 6 -4.97 24.51 -21.44
N HIS A 7 -3.78 24.16 -21.91
CA HIS A 7 -3.11 22.93 -21.51
C HIS A 7 -2.33 23.23 -20.23
N THR A 8 -2.84 22.76 -19.09
CA THR A 8 -2.04 22.61 -17.88
C THR A 8 -1.69 21.14 -17.70
N SER A 9 -0.53 20.75 -18.20
CA SER A 9 0.14 19.49 -17.85
C SER A 9 0.77 19.65 -16.46
N VAL A 10 0.04 19.25 -15.41
CA VAL A 10 0.60 19.09 -14.07
C VAL A 10 -0.06 17.84 -13.47
N GLY A 11 0.55 16.66 -13.62
CA GLY A 11 -0.06 15.42 -13.13
C GLY A 11 0.87 14.21 -12.97
N ASP A 12 1.88 14.02 -13.82
CA ASP A 12 2.58 12.72 -13.88
C ASP A 12 3.85 12.57 -13.01
N CYS A 13 4.45 13.67 -12.52
CA CYS A 13 5.74 13.59 -11.82
C CYS A 13 5.66 13.03 -10.38
N GLY A 14 4.51 13.20 -9.70
CA GLY A 14 4.32 12.73 -8.32
C GLY A 14 4.05 11.22 -8.20
N LEU A 15 3.40 10.64 -9.20
CA LEU A 15 2.90 9.25 -9.20
C LEU A 15 4.02 8.22 -9.39
N LEU A 16 5.03 8.55 -10.20
CA LEU A 16 6.28 7.78 -10.34
C LEU A 16 7.04 7.69 -9.02
N SER A 17 7.13 8.78 -8.24
CA SER A 17 7.85 8.80 -6.96
C SER A 17 7.22 7.89 -5.90
N ALA A 18 5.90 7.70 -5.92
CA ALA A 18 5.18 6.87 -4.95
C ALA A 18 5.33 5.37 -5.27
N THR A 19 5.38 5.00 -6.55
CA THR A 19 5.72 3.63 -6.98
C THR A 19 7.17 3.33 -6.63
N SER A 20 8.10 4.23 -6.97
CA SER A 20 9.52 4.09 -6.60
C SER A 20 9.74 4.00 -5.10
N LYS A 21 8.93 4.65 -4.24
CA LYS A 21 9.04 4.53 -2.78
C LYS A 21 8.46 3.22 -2.23
N ALA A 22 7.37 2.70 -2.78
CA ALA A 22 6.83 1.39 -2.40
C ALA A 22 7.78 0.27 -2.87
N ILE A 23 8.33 0.43 -4.07
CA ILE A 23 9.35 -0.45 -4.67
C ILE A 23 10.66 -0.37 -3.90
N ALA A 24 11.16 0.82 -3.56
CA ALA A 24 12.35 0.99 -2.73
C ALA A 24 12.14 0.44 -1.31
N ARG A 25 10.91 0.41 -0.80
CA ARG A 25 10.58 -0.28 0.44
C ARG A 25 10.56 -1.80 0.28
N LEU A 26 10.10 -2.32 -0.86
CA LEU A 26 10.20 -3.75 -1.18
C LEU A 26 11.67 -4.17 -1.39
N GLN A 27 12.48 -3.37 -2.10
CA GLN A 27 13.92 -3.56 -2.29
C GLN A 27 14.68 -3.46 -0.96
N ARG A 28 14.41 -2.45 -0.13
CA ARG A 28 15.04 -2.34 1.21
C ARG A 28 14.60 -3.45 2.15
N ALA A 29 13.33 -3.86 2.12
CA ALA A 29 12.86 -5.01 2.87
C ALA A 29 13.55 -6.30 2.38
N SER A 30 13.81 -6.43 1.08
CA SER A 30 14.62 -7.50 0.49
C SER A 30 16.05 -7.52 1.03
N GLN A 31 16.74 -6.37 0.96
CA GLN A 31 18.14 -6.24 1.38
C GLN A 31 18.29 -6.48 2.89
N THR A 32 17.41 -5.93 3.72
CA THR A 32 17.45 -6.17 5.18
C THR A 32 17.03 -7.59 5.60
N PHE A 33 16.29 -8.31 4.76
CA PHE A 33 15.97 -9.73 5.01
C PHE A 33 17.12 -10.65 4.56
N SER A 34 17.75 -10.34 3.42
CA SER A 34 18.93 -11.02 2.88
C SER A 34 20.18 -10.84 3.76
N GLU A 35 20.41 -9.64 4.30
CA GLU A 35 21.53 -9.36 5.23
C GLU A 35 21.44 -10.16 6.54
N ARG A 36 20.23 -10.59 6.96
CA ARG A 36 20.04 -11.43 8.16
C ARG A 36 20.25 -12.93 7.90
N GLN A 37 20.35 -13.35 6.64
CA GLN A 37 20.47 -14.76 6.24
C GLN A 37 21.65 -15.01 5.28
N ALA A 38 22.67 -14.13 5.29
CA ALA A 38 23.90 -14.20 4.49
C ALA A 38 24.84 -15.37 4.83
N GLY A 39 24.28 -16.58 4.97
CA GLY A 39 24.98 -17.85 5.16
C GLY A 39 24.26 -19.07 4.55
N CYS A 40 23.07 -18.92 3.94
CA CYS A 40 22.41 -20.03 3.27
C CYS A 40 21.61 -19.54 2.07
N VAL A 41 22.24 -19.48 0.89
CA VAL A 41 21.51 -19.41 -0.38
C VAL A 41 21.00 -20.81 -0.66
N THR A 42 19.85 -21.17 -0.09
CA THR A 42 19.07 -22.31 -0.56
C THR A 42 17.71 -21.78 -0.98
N SER A 43 17.51 -21.69 -2.29
CA SER A 43 16.18 -21.49 -2.86
C SER A 43 15.31 -22.65 -2.36
N PRO A 44 14.27 -22.41 -1.52
CA PRO A 44 13.37 -23.49 -1.19
C PRO A 44 12.60 -23.81 -2.46
N GLY A 45 12.89 -24.98 -3.04
CA GLY A 45 12.12 -25.52 -4.14
C GLY A 45 10.63 -25.42 -3.82
N ILE A 46 9.84 -24.97 -4.80
CA ILE A 46 8.39 -24.95 -4.65
C ILE A 46 7.96 -26.40 -4.39
N GLU A 47 7.40 -26.68 -3.20
CA GLU A 47 6.93 -28.02 -2.87
C GLU A 47 6.06 -28.57 -4.02
N ARG A 48 6.51 -29.67 -4.62
CA ARG A 48 5.89 -30.38 -5.76
C ARG A 48 5.99 -29.72 -7.14
N SER A 49 6.98 -28.89 -7.41
CA SER A 49 7.26 -28.41 -8.77
C SER A 49 8.66 -28.80 -9.25
N ALA A 50 8.78 -29.09 -10.55
CA ALA A 50 10.06 -29.28 -11.23
C ALA A 50 10.72 -27.94 -11.65
N PHE A 51 10.14 -26.81 -11.23
CA PHE A 51 10.64 -25.48 -11.55
C PHE A 51 11.94 -25.16 -10.79
N HIS A 52 12.97 -24.80 -11.54
CA HIS A 52 14.23 -24.26 -11.03
C HIS A 52 14.31 -22.77 -11.34
N PRO A 53 14.17 -21.87 -10.35
CA PRO A 53 14.34 -20.44 -10.55
C PRO A 53 15.79 -20.10 -10.96
N LEU A 54 15.99 -18.86 -11.43
CA LEU A 54 17.33 -18.31 -11.63
C LEU A 54 18.07 -18.31 -10.29
N GLU A 55 19.25 -18.93 -10.24
CA GLU A 55 20.06 -19.07 -9.02
C GLU A 55 21.18 -18.02 -8.92
N VAL A 56 21.35 -17.19 -9.94
CA VAL A 56 22.42 -16.16 -10.01
C VAL A 56 21.89 -14.84 -9.44
N PRO A 57 22.37 -14.38 -8.26
CA PRO A 57 21.82 -13.20 -7.58
C PRO A 57 21.81 -11.92 -8.43
N GLN A 58 22.89 -11.67 -9.20
CA GLN A 58 22.97 -10.49 -10.06
C GLN A 58 21.88 -10.51 -11.14
N LEU A 59 21.62 -11.67 -11.74
CA LEU A 59 20.56 -11.81 -12.75
C LEU A 59 19.16 -11.69 -12.13
N ILE A 60 18.98 -12.12 -10.89
CA ILE A 60 17.72 -11.91 -10.15
C ILE A 60 17.49 -10.41 -9.95
N GLU A 61 18.50 -9.66 -9.49
CA GLU A 61 18.40 -8.21 -9.30
C GLU A 61 18.08 -7.47 -10.60
N GLU A 62 18.83 -7.75 -11.67
CA GLU A 62 18.60 -7.14 -12.99
C GLU A 62 17.21 -7.47 -13.54
N SER A 63 16.79 -8.73 -13.43
CA SER A 63 15.46 -9.17 -13.86
C SER A 63 14.36 -8.52 -13.02
N PHE A 64 14.59 -8.34 -11.72
CA PHE A 64 13.65 -7.68 -10.82
C PHE A 64 13.46 -6.22 -11.23
N ASP A 65 14.55 -5.49 -11.48
CA ASP A 65 14.50 -4.11 -11.95
C ASP A 65 13.78 -4.00 -13.30
N GLN A 66 14.01 -4.95 -14.21
CA GLN A 66 13.30 -5.02 -15.49
C GLN A 66 11.79 -5.28 -15.31
N ILE A 67 11.40 -6.17 -14.41
CA ILE A 67 9.98 -6.41 -14.06
C ILE A 67 9.35 -5.12 -13.55
N LEU A 68 10.03 -4.39 -12.67
CA LEU A 68 9.53 -3.15 -12.10
C LEU A 68 9.39 -2.04 -13.15
N ALA A 69 10.37 -1.89 -14.03
CA ALA A 69 10.32 -0.94 -15.15
C ALA A 69 9.17 -1.27 -16.10
N THR A 70 9.00 -2.56 -16.43
CA THR A 70 7.91 -3.02 -17.29
C THR A 70 6.56 -2.77 -16.65
N ALA A 71 6.40 -3.14 -15.37
CA ALA A 71 5.17 -2.88 -14.62
C ALA A 71 4.84 -1.38 -14.60
N ALA A 72 5.83 -0.50 -14.41
CA ALA A 72 5.63 0.94 -14.40
C ALA A 72 5.19 1.52 -15.76
N ALA A 73 5.52 0.86 -16.87
CA ALA A 73 5.12 1.25 -18.22
C ALA A 73 3.69 0.81 -18.59
N ILE A 74 3.13 -0.18 -17.89
CA ILE A 74 1.76 -0.65 -18.12
C ILE A 74 0.75 0.39 -17.60
N SER A 75 -0.13 0.85 -18.49
CA SER A 75 -1.10 1.91 -18.19
C SER A 75 -2.39 1.39 -17.56
N ASP A 76 -2.87 0.22 -18.00
CA ASP A 76 -4.07 -0.39 -17.46
C ASP A 76 -3.79 -1.00 -16.06
N PRO A 77 -4.54 -0.61 -15.02
CA PRO A 77 -4.26 -1.08 -13.65
C PRO A 77 -4.51 -2.58 -13.45
N PHE A 78 -5.38 -3.21 -14.25
CA PHE A 78 -5.65 -4.65 -14.16
C PHE A 78 -4.54 -5.45 -14.81
N GLU A 79 -4.10 -5.03 -15.99
CA GLU A 79 -2.94 -5.59 -16.67
C GLU A 79 -1.69 -5.43 -15.80
N GLN A 80 -1.48 -4.25 -15.20
CA GLN A 80 -0.36 -3.98 -14.31
C GLN A 80 -0.40 -4.89 -13.06
N ALA A 81 -1.58 -5.05 -12.44
CA ALA A 81 -1.78 -5.94 -11.30
C ALA A 81 -1.49 -7.40 -11.68
N PHE A 82 -2.04 -7.85 -12.81
CA PHE A 82 -1.88 -9.22 -13.29
C PHE A 82 -0.42 -9.52 -13.68
N PHE A 83 0.25 -8.58 -14.34
CA PHE A 83 1.66 -8.69 -14.71
C PHE A 83 2.54 -8.90 -13.48
N VAL A 84 2.40 -8.06 -12.44
CA VAL A 84 3.12 -8.21 -11.18
C VAL A 84 2.79 -9.55 -10.52
N MET A 85 1.53 -9.97 -10.59
CA MET A 85 1.09 -11.22 -10.00
C MET A 85 1.75 -12.46 -10.63
N VAL A 86 1.99 -12.42 -11.95
CA VAL A 86 2.64 -13.49 -12.72
C VAL A 86 4.15 -13.45 -12.55
N GLN A 87 4.78 -12.30 -12.79
CA GLN A 87 6.23 -12.22 -12.97
C GLN A 87 6.99 -12.31 -11.64
N LEU A 88 6.48 -11.70 -10.57
CA LEU A 88 7.19 -11.64 -9.30
C LEU A 88 7.33 -13.03 -8.65
N PRO A 89 6.29 -13.87 -8.57
CA PRO A 89 6.44 -15.25 -8.10
C PRO A 89 7.25 -16.13 -9.03
N TYR A 90 7.33 -15.83 -10.34
CA TYR A 90 8.11 -16.61 -11.29
C TYR A 90 9.60 -16.35 -11.13
N LEU A 91 10.00 -15.10 -10.88
CA LEU A 91 11.41 -14.75 -10.63
C LEU A 91 11.93 -15.29 -9.28
N GLN A 92 11.05 -15.45 -8.29
CA GLN A 92 11.39 -15.85 -6.91
C GLN A 92 12.51 -15.01 -6.26
N PRO A 93 12.42 -13.67 -6.22
CA PRO A 93 13.48 -12.82 -5.67
C PRO A 93 13.64 -12.90 -4.15
N PHE A 94 12.70 -13.54 -3.43
CA PHE A 94 12.72 -13.69 -1.98
C PHE A 94 12.86 -15.17 -1.57
N ASP A 95 13.50 -15.45 -0.43
CA ASP A 95 13.69 -16.82 0.07
C ASP A 95 12.35 -17.47 0.46
N ASP A 96 11.48 -16.73 1.13
CA ASP A 96 10.09 -17.10 1.41
C ASP A 96 9.20 -15.90 1.08
N VAL A 97 7.88 -16.05 1.09
CA VAL A 97 6.87 -14.98 0.93
C VAL A 97 6.63 -14.42 -0.48
N ASN A 98 7.27 -14.92 -1.54
CA ASN A 98 7.00 -14.48 -2.93
C ASN A 98 5.50 -14.41 -3.29
N LYS A 99 4.74 -15.46 -2.94
CA LYS A 99 3.30 -15.54 -3.19
C LYS A 99 2.48 -14.53 -2.37
N ARG A 100 2.96 -14.14 -1.18
CA ARG A 100 2.29 -13.13 -0.33
C ARG A 100 2.62 -11.72 -0.84
N VAL A 101 3.90 -11.46 -1.13
CA VAL A 101 4.37 -10.17 -1.66
C VAL A 101 3.71 -9.86 -3.00
N SER A 102 3.63 -10.85 -3.90
CA SER A 102 2.97 -10.70 -5.20
C SER A 102 1.49 -10.28 -5.08
N ARG A 103 0.71 -10.94 -4.22
CA ARG A 103 -0.71 -10.59 -4.00
C ARG A 103 -0.90 -9.20 -3.39
N LEU A 104 0.02 -8.78 -2.51
CA LEU A 104 0.00 -7.41 -1.95
C LEU A 104 0.42 -6.38 -3.01
N ALA A 105 1.45 -6.68 -3.81
CA ALA A 105 1.94 -5.80 -4.85
C ALA A 105 0.91 -5.61 -5.99
N ALA A 106 0.17 -6.66 -6.35
CA ALA A 106 -0.93 -6.60 -7.32
C ALA A 106 -2.06 -5.63 -6.90
N ASN A 107 -2.19 -5.33 -5.61
CA ASN A 107 -3.19 -4.37 -5.10
C ASN A 107 -2.75 -2.91 -5.25
N ILE A 108 -1.45 -2.62 -5.34
CA ILE A 108 -0.91 -1.25 -5.46
C ILE A 108 -1.54 -0.48 -6.63
N PRO A 109 -1.56 -1.01 -7.88
CA PRO A 109 -2.12 -0.26 -9.01
C PRO A 109 -3.64 -0.07 -8.90
N LEU A 110 -4.36 -1.04 -8.35
CA LEU A 110 -5.82 -0.96 -8.13
C LEU A 110 -6.15 0.16 -7.13
N ILE A 111 -5.47 0.18 -5.98
CA ILE A 111 -5.67 1.18 -4.92
C ILE A 111 -5.30 2.58 -5.44
N LYS A 112 -4.21 2.72 -6.19
CA LYS A 112 -3.80 4.01 -6.78
C LYS A 112 -4.86 4.60 -7.70
N ARG A 113 -5.64 3.76 -8.38
CA ARG A 113 -6.75 4.17 -9.27
C ARG A 113 -8.11 4.18 -8.55
N ASN A 114 -8.12 4.09 -7.22
CA ASN A 114 -9.33 4.06 -6.40
C ASN A 114 -10.31 2.93 -6.77
N LEU A 115 -9.76 1.80 -7.23
CA LEU A 115 -10.51 0.59 -7.54
C LEU A 115 -10.61 -0.31 -6.31
N ALA A 116 -11.58 -1.21 -6.32
CA ALA A 116 -11.74 -2.19 -5.25
C ALA A 116 -10.45 -3.03 -5.07
N PRO A 117 -10.00 -3.29 -3.84
CA PRO A 117 -8.83 -4.12 -3.60
C PRO A 117 -9.15 -5.59 -3.95
N LEU A 118 -8.18 -6.26 -4.57
CA LEU A 118 -8.22 -7.68 -4.90
C LEU A 118 -7.99 -8.54 -3.65
N SER A 119 -8.88 -9.51 -3.46
CA SER A 119 -8.80 -10.53 -2.41
C SER A 119 -8.94 -11.93 -3.00
N PHE A 120 -8.15 -12.87 -2.47
CA PHE A 120 -8.22 -14.29 -2.80
C PHE A 120 -8.95 -15.11 -1.74
N ALA A 121 -9.66 -14.45 -0.81
CA ALA A 121 -10.31 -15.12 0.32
C ALA A 121 -11.31 -16.21 -0.11
N ASP A 122 -11.97 -16.00 -1.25
CA ASP A 122 -12.97 -16.92 -1.78
C ASP A 122 -12.39 -17.91 -2.81
N VAL A 123 -11.11 -17.81 -3.14
CA VAL A 123 -10.47 -18.68 -4.14
C VAL A 123 -10.02 -19.97 -3.45
N PRO A 124 -10.46 -21.15 -3.91
CA PRO A 124 -9.96 -22.42 -3.40
C PRO A 124 -8.44 -22.52 -3.58
N ARG A 125 -7.73 -22.91 -2.50
CA ARG A 125 -6.25 -22.98 -2.50
C ARG A 125 -5.70 -23.89 -3.60
N GLN A 126 -6.42 -24.97 -3.90
CA GLN A 126 -6.02 -25.93 -4.92
C GLN A 126 -6.02 -25.28 -6.31
N ILE A 127 -7.09 -24.60 -6.69
CA ILE A 127 -7.21 -23.91 -7.98
C ILE A 127 -6.12 -22.85 -8.13
N TYR A 128 -5.87 -22.06 -7.08
CA TYR A 128 -4.78 -21.07 -7.11
C TYR A 128 -3.40 -21.73 -7.29
N THR A 129 -3.17 -22.85 -6.61
CA THR A 129 -1.90 -23.60 -6.74
C THR A 129 -1.72 -24.14 -8.16
N GLU A 130 -2.75 -24.76 -8.74
CA GLU A 130 -2.73 -25.27 -10.11
C GLU A 130 -2.50 -24.15 -11.13
N ALA A 131 -3.15 -22.99 -10.93
CA ALA A 131 -2.96 -21.81 -11.76
C ALA A 131 -1.51 -21.30 -11.75
N VAL A 132 -0.89 -21.25 -10.57
CA VAL A 132 0.51 -20.85 -10.42
C VAL A 132 1.46 -21.89 -11.01
N LEU A 133 1.20 -23.18 -10.83
CA LEU A 133 1.99 -24.26 -11.45
C LEU A 133 1.91 -24.21 -12.99
N GLY A 134 0.74 -23.87 -13.56
CA GLY A 134 0.59 -23.66 -15.00
C GLY A 134 1.51 -22.55 -15.54
N VAL A 135 1.74 -21.50 -14.74
CA VAL A 135 2.72 -20.45 -15.09
C VAL A 135 4.15 -20.99 -15.00
N TYR A 136 4.49 -21.67 -13.89
CA TYR A 136 5.84 -22.12 -13.61
C TYR A 136 6.33 -23.21 -14.57
N GLU A 137 5.49 -24.22 -14.82
CA GLU A 137 5.91 -25.42 -15.53
C GLU A 137 5.56 -25.36 -17.02
N LEU A 138 4.43 -24.72 -17.35
CA LEU A 138 3.90 -24.73 -18.71
C LEU A 138 4.03 -23.39 -19.42
N LYS A 139 4.47 -22.33 -18.72
CA LYS A 139 4.50 -20.94 -19.20
C LYS A 139 3.13 -20.47 -19.73
N LYS A 140 2.05 -21.02 -19.16
CA LYS A 140 0.67 -20.69 -19.52
C LYS A 140 0.03 -19.86 -18.42
N ILE A 141 -0.53 -18.73 -18.80
CA ILE A 141 -1.13 -17.77 -17.87
C ILE A 141 -2.66 -17.87 -17.80
N ASP A 142 -3.28 -18.66 -18.67
CA ASP A 142 -4.74 -18.66 -18.88
C ASP A 142 -5.52 -18.99 -17.60
N LEU A 143 -5.14 -20.05 -16.89
CA LEU A 143 -5.82 -20.43 -15.65
C LEU A 143 -5.64 -19.37 -14.56
N LEU A 144 -4.45 -18.76 -14.46
CA LEU A 144 -4.21 -17.70 -13.48
C LEU A 144 -4.97 -16.41 -13.82
N LYS A 145 -5.11 -16.11 -15.10
CA LYS A 145 -5.93 -15.00 -15.61
C LYS A 145 -7.40 -15.19 -15.25
N ASP A 146 -7.93 -16.40 -15.45
CA ASP A 146 -9.33 -16.71 -15.12
C ASP A 146 -9.57 -16.62 -13.61
N VAL A 147 -8.64 -17.16 -12.80
CA VAL A 147 -8.66 -17.01 -11.34
C VAL A 147 -8.61 -15.55 -10.92
N PHE A 148 -7.77 -14.73 -11.55
CA PHE A 148 -7.65 -13.31 -11.27
C PHE A 148 -8.96 -12.57 -11.54
N ILE A 149 -9.55 -12.76 -12.72
CA ILE A 149 -10.81 -12.11 -13.12
C ILE A 149 -11.94 -12.51 -12.16
N TRP A 150 -12.07 -13.80 -11.86
CA TRP A 150 -13.08 -14.31 -10.95
C TRP A 150 -12.92 -13.75 -9.53
N ALA A 151 -11.69 -13.77 -9.00
CA ALA A 151 -11.37 -13.23 -7.68
C ALA A 151 -11.64 -11.73 -7.60
N TYR A 152 -11.32 -10.98 -8.67
CA TYR A 152 -11.59 -9.55 -8.72
C TYR A 152 -13.09 -9.25 -8.74
N GLY A 153 -13.87 -9.96 -9.55
CA GLY A 153 -15.33 -9.79 -9.59
C GLY A 153 -15.99 -10.00 -8.22
N ARG A 154 -15.58 -11.06 -7.51
CA ARG A 154 -15.96 -11.33 -6.11
C ARG A 154 -15.57 -10.18 -5.17
N SER A 155 -14.32 -9.71 -5.28
CA SER A 155 -13.78 -8.65 -4.43
C SER A 155 -14.50 -7.33 -4.64
N ALA A 156 -14.78 -6.95 -5.88
CA ALA A 156 -15.51 -5.75 -6.24
C ALA A 156 -16.95 -5.78 -5.71
N ALA A 157 -17.66 -6.90 -5.86
CA ALA A 157 -19.01 -7.06 -5.33
C ALA A 157 -19.04 -6.92 -3.80
N ARG A 158 -18.10 -7.57 -3.10
CA ARG A 158 -17.97 -7.45 -1.64
C ARG A 158 -17.63 -6.03 -1.22
N TYR A 159 -16.70 -5.39 -1.92
CA TYR A 159 -16.30 -4.02 -1.62
C TYR A 159 -17.46 -3.03 -1.82
N ALA A 160 -18.27 -3.20 -2.87
CA ALA A 160 -19.46 -2.41 -3.10
C ALA A 160 -20.49 -2.57 -1.97
N ALA A 161 -20.76 -3.80 -1.53
CA ALA A 161 -21.66 -4.07 -0.40
C ALA A 161 -21.17 -3.45 0.91
N VAL A 162 -19.87 -3.57 1.21
CA VAL A 162 -19.25 -2.95 2.39
C VAL A 162 -19.30 -1.43 2.31
N ARG A 163 -19.02 -0.84 1.14
CA ARG A 163 -19.09 0.61 0.95
C ARG A 163 -20.51 1.15 1.13
N GLN A 164 -21.53 0.42 0.70
CA GLN A 164 -22.93 0.78 0.94
C GLN A 164 -23.29 0.80 2.43
N SER A 165 -22.67 -0.07 3.24
CA SER A 165 -22.86 -0.10 4.69
C SER A 165 -22.06 0.95 5.47
N LEU A 166 -20.95 1.45 4.91
CA LEU A 166 -20.03 2.37 5.60
C LEU A 166 -20.46 3.85 5.53
N GLY A 167 -21.57 4.18 4.86
CA GLY A 167 -22.02 5.56 4.67
C GLY A 167 -21.13 6.38 3.73
N GLU A 168 -21.49 7.63 3.47
CA GLU A 168 -20.65 8.55 2.71
C GLU A 168 -19.49 9.06 3.57
N PRO A 169 -18.29 9.31 2.97
CA PRO A 169 -17.20 9.94 3.70
C PRO A 169 -17.66 11.28 4.25
N ASP A 170 -17.52 11.48 5.56
CA ASP A 170 -17.85 12.73 6.24
C ASP A 170 -17.22 13.94 5.48
N PRO A 171 -18.04 14.83 4.89
CA PRO A 171 -17.56 15.97 4.11
C PRO A 171 -16.64 16.89 4.90
N PHE A 172 -16.84 17.00 6.21
CA PHE A 172 -16.01 17.80 7.10
C PHE A 172 -14.59 17.22 7.19
N ARG A 173 -14.50 15.90 7.39
CA ARG A 173 -13.23 15.14 7.37
C ARG A 173 -12.52 15.24 6.03
N LEU A 174 -13.26 15.30 4.92
CA LEU A 174 -12.67 15.44 3.60
C LEU A 174 -12.12 16.86 3.35
N ARG A 175 -12.85 17.89 3.78
CA ARG A 175 -12.48 19.30 3.66
C ARG A 175 -11.21 19.62 4.43
N TYR A 176 -11.10 19.15 5.67
CA TYR A 176 -10.00 19.45 6.59
C TYR A 176 -8.93 18.35 6.68
N ARG A 177 -8.89 17.43 5.70
CA ARG A 177 -8.04 16.23 5.76
C ARG A 177 -6.55 16.52 5.93
N GLU A 178 -6.03 17.59 5.34
CA GLU A 178 -4.60 17.94 5.43
C GLU A 178 -4.32 18.60 6.78
N GLN A 179 -5.23 19.45 7.26
CA GLN A 179 -5.18 20.09 8.57
C GLN A 179 -5.19 19.05 9.70
N PHE A 180 -6.08 18.05 9.63
CA PHE A 180 -6.08 16.92 10.57
C PHE A 180 -4.74 16.19 10.57
N ARG A 181 -4.17 15.92 9.37
CA ARG A 181 -2.89 15.23 9.26
C ARG A 181 -1.74 16.03 9.85
N GLU A 182 -1.70 17.32 9.57
CA GLU A 182 -0.64 18.21 10.02
C GLU A 182 -0.65 18.38 11.53
N LEU A 183 -1.80 18.73 12.11
CA LEU A 183 -1.92 18.95 13.55
C LEU A 183 -1.66 17.67 14.35
N ILE A 184 -2.22 16.53 13.95
CA ILE A 184 -1.98 15.25 14.65
C ILE A 184 -0.50 14.86 14.57
N ALA A 185 0.14 15.03 13.41
CA ALA A 185 1.57 14.76 13.28
C ALA A 185 2.43 15.72 14.11
N GLU A 186 2.07 17.00 14.19
CA GLU A 186 2.75 18.00 15.02
C GLU A 186 2.65 17.63 16.51
N LEU A 187 1.45 17.33 17.00
CA LEU A 187 1.20 16.99 18.40
C LEU A 187 1.99 15.74 18.83
N VAL A 188 2.00 14.71 17.98
CA VAL A 188 2.75 13.46 18.25
C VAL A 188 4.26 13.71 18.23
N ARG A 189 4.78 14.48 17.26
CA ARG A 189 6.22 14.79 17.18
C ARG A 189 6.69 15.68 18.33
N ALA A 190 5.86 16.65 18.73
CA ALA A 190 6.13 17.54 19.85
C ALA A 190 5.95 16.87 21.22
N ARG A 191 5.44 15.63 21.26
CA ARG A 191 5.24 14.83 22.48
C ARG A 191 4.39 15.53 23.54
N VAL A 192 3.36 16.24 23.10
CA VAL A 192 2.53 17.11 23.96
C VAL A 192 1.78 16.29 25.01
N GLY A 193 1.88 16.64 26.29
CA GLY A 193 1.11 15.97 27.35
C GLY A 193 -0.39 16.23 27.20
N TRP A 194 -1.25 15.27 27.59
CA TRP A 194 -2.72 15.41 27.49
C TRP A 194 -3.28 16.71 28.07
N SER A 195 -2.67 17.24 29.14
CA SER A 195 -3.06 18.51 29.75
C SER A 195 -2.93 19.72 28.81
N ASP A 196 -2.02 19.63 27.84
CA ASP A 196 -1.65 20.74 26.96
C ASP A 196 -2.19 20.55 25.53
N VAL A 197 -2.75 19.38 25.23
CA VAL A 197 -3.30 19.02 23.91
C VAL A 197 -4.43 19.97 23.52
N ALA A 198 -5.44 20.14 24.39
CA ALA A 198 -6.59 21.01 24.11
C ALA A 198 -6.17 22.47 23.83
N ALA A 199 -5.25 23.00 24.64
CA ALA A 199 -4.72 24.36 24.45
C ALA A 199 -3.97 24.50 23.12
N ARG A 200 -3.19 23.47 22.73
CA ARG A 200 -2.46 23.46 21.46
C ARG A 200 -3.38 23.33 20.26
N ILE A 201 -4.42 22.51 20.34
CA ILE A 201 -5.45 22.37 19.30
C ILE A 201 -6.16 23.70 19.09
N ALA A 202 -6.57 24.37 20.17
CA ALA A 202 -7.25 25.67 20.10
C ALA A 202 -6.37 26.74 19.44
N ALA A 203 -5.10 26.87 19.87
CA ALA A 203 -4.16 27.85 19.33
C ALA A 203 -3.81 27.60 17.85
N TRP A 204 -3.80 26.34 17.41
CA TRP A 204 -3.58 25.98 16.01
C TRP A 204 -4.82 26.26 15.17
N SER A 205 -6.00 25.85 15.67
CA SER A 205 -7.28 26.01 14.97
C SER A 205 -7.65 27.47 14.76
N GLU A 206 -7.22 28.37 15.64
CA GLU A 206 -7.43 29.81 15.47
C GLU A 206 -6.75 30.38 14.20
N LYS A 207 -5.64 29.78 13.78
CA LYS A 207 -4.85 30.23 12.62
C LYS A 207 -5.33 29.61 11.31
N GLU A 208 -5.70 28.32 11.35
CA GLU A 208 -5.88 27.51 10.14
C GLU A 208 -7.35 27.13 9.86
N ILE A 209 -8.26 27.35 10.81
CA ILE A 209 -9.67 26.92 10.73
C ILE A 209 -10.62 28.12 10.88
N VAL A 210 -11.66 28.14 10.04
CA VAL A 210 -12.72 29.15 10.05
C VAL A 210 -13.48 29.09 11.39
N PRO A 211 -13.87 30.22 12.01
CA PRO A 211 -14.47 30.25 13.35
C PRO A 211 -15.56 29.22 13.60
N ASP A 212 -16.50 29.08 12.66
CA ASP A 212 -17.67 28.20 12.77
C ASP A 212 -17.30 26.70 12.81
N ASP A 213 -16.13 26.35 12.27
CA ASP A 213 -15.67 24.95 12.13
C ASP A 213 -14.70 24.54 13.26
N ARG A 214 -14.26 25.47 14.13
CA ARG A 214 -13.18 25.23 15.12
C ARG A 214 -13.52 24.22 16.20
N GLU A 215 -14.72 24.32 16.77
CA GLU A 215 -15.15 23.44 17.85
C GLU A 215 -15.24 21.99 17.36
N HIS A 216 -15.94 21.79 16.24
CA HIS A 216 -16.07 20.47 15.63
C HIS A 216 -14.72 19.90 15.14
N PHE A 217 -13.83 20.75 14.62
CA PHE A 217 -12.48 20.33 14.25
C PHE A 217 -11.68 19.85 15.47
N ALA A 218 -11.76 20.55 16.60
CA ALA A 218 -11.06 20.17 17.82
C ALA A 218 -11.55 18.81 18.36
N GLU A 219 -12.86 18.59 18.42
CA GLU A 219 -13.46 17.31 18.85
C GLU A 219 -12.95 16.13 18.02
N ILE A 220 -12.87 16.29 16.70
CA ILE A 220 -12.38 15.24 15.80
C ILE A 220 -10.90 14.98 16.02
N VAL A 221 -10.07 16.01 16.20
CA VAL A 221 -8.63 15.85 16.48
C VAL A 221 -8.43 15.08 17.78
N GLU A 222 -9.15 15.44 18.84
CA GLU A 222 -9.07 14.74 20.13
C GLU A 222 -9.48 13.27 20.00
N ALA A 223 -10.60 12.99 19.34
CA ALA A 223 -11.05 11.62 19.10
C ALA A 223 -10.04 10.79 18.29
N GLU A 224 -9.40 11.38 17.27
CA GLU A 224 -8.38 10.72 16.46
C GLU A 224 -7.06 10.49 17.23
N LEU A 225 -6.70 11.38 18.16
CA LEU A 225 -5.56 11.18 19.06
C LEU A 225 -5.80 10.04 20.06
N ILE A 226 -6.99 9.97 20.66
CA ILE A 226 -7.40 8.85 21.53
C ILE A 226 -7.37 7.54 20.74
N GLY A 227 -7.89 7.56 19.51
CA GLY A 227 -7.96 6.41 18.62
C GLY A 227 -6.64 6.03 17.95
N LEU A 228 -5.53 6.74 18.18
CA LEU A 228 -4.27 6.51 17.48
C LEU A 228 -3.60 5.20 17.94
N HIS A 229 -3.38 4.25 17.05
CA HIS A 229 -2.76 2.94 17.32
C HIS A 229 -1.80 2.51 16.20
N GLU A 230 -1.06 1.41 16.39
CA GLU A 230 -0.06 0.89 15.44
C GLU A 230 -0.58 0.66 14.01
N GLY A 231 -1.90 0.48 13.85
CA GLY A 231 -2.54 0.23 12.56
C GLY A 231 -2.98 1.48 11.81
N ASN A 232 -3.02 2.66 12.45
CA ASN A 232 -3.58 3.87 11.83
C ASN A 232 -2.62 5.08 11.81
N PHE A 233 -1.51 5.08 12.57
CA PHE A 233 -0.59 6.22 12.63
C PHE A 233 0.00 6.60 11.27
N ALA A 234 0.13 5.63 10.35
CA ALA A 234 0.62 5.86 9.00
C ALA A 234 -0.27 6.84 8.20
N ARG A 235 -1.57 6.94 8.53
CA ARG A 235 -2.53 7.89 7.93
C ARG A 235 -2.07 9.35 8.12
N TYR A 236 -1.37 9.61 9.21
CA TYR A 236 -0.88 10.93 9.62
C TYR A 236 0.58 11.17 9.24
N ARG A 237 1.17 10.29 8.42
CA ARG A 237 2.59 10.36 7.99
C ARG A 237 3.58 10.33 9.18
N ILE A 238 3.18 9.67 10.26
CA ILE A 238 4.02 9.44 11.44
C ILE A 238 4.86 8.18 11.19
N ARG A 239 6.15 8.21 11.57
CA ARG A 239 7.04 7.04 11.50
C ARG A 239 6.88 6.17 12.74
N PRO A 240 7.15 4.85 12.67
CA PRO A 240 7.10 3.99 13.85
C PRO A 240 7.96 4.49 15.03
N SER A 241 9.15 5.07 14.73
CA SER A 241 10.04 5.67 15.73
C SER A 241 9.47 6.93 16.39
N GLU A 242 8.62 7.68 15.69
CA GLU A 242 7.91 8.85 16.24
C GLU A 242 6.70 8.40 17.07
N PHE A 243 6.05 7.30 16.68
CA PHE A 243 4.90 6.72 17.38
C PHE A 243 5.24 6.06 18.73
N ALA A 244 6.50 5.66 18.94
CA ALA A 244 6.99 5.11 20.22
C ALA A 244 6.79 6.04 21.44
N TRP A 245 6.37 7.29 21.20
CA TRP A 245 5.94 8.27 22.20
C TRP A 245 4.77 7.80 23.10
N ARG A 246 3.99 6.77 22.72
CA ARG A 246 2.91 6.24 23.60
C ARG A 246 3.42 5.81 24.99
N GLN A 247 4.70 5.46 25.13
CA GLN A 247 5.34 5.18 26.42
C GLN A 247 5.37 6.40 27.37
N VAL A 248 5.31 7.63 26.85
CA VAL A 248 5.19 8.87 27.64
C VAL A 248 3.76 9.07 28.16
N TRP A 249 2.76 8.48 27.49
CA TRP A 249 1.35 8.54 27.86
C TRP A 249 0.90 7.37 28.75
N GLU A 250 1.47 6.17 28.59
CA GLU A 250 1.15 4.97 29.39
C GLU A 250 1.96 4.87 30.71
N ALA A 251 2.92 5.78 30.96
CA ALA A 251 3.72 5.80 32.19
C ALA A 251 3.02 6.48 33.40
N ARG A 252 1.69 6.50 33.43
CA ARG A 252 0.85 6.93 34.56
C ARG A 252 -0.27 5.94 34.77
#